data_AF-A0A2H3B9D1-F1
#
_entry.id   AF-A0A2H3B9D1-F1
#
_cell.length_a   1.000
_cell.length_b   1.000
_cell.length_c   1.000
_cell.angle_alpha   90.00
_cell.angle_beta   90.00
_cell.angle_gamma   90.00
#
_symmetry.space_group_name_H-M   'P 1'
#
loop_
_entity.id
_entity.type
_entity.pdbx_description
1 polymer ?
#
loop_
_entity_poly.entity_id
_entity_poly.type
_entity_poly.pdbx_seq_one_letter_code
_entity_poly.pdbx_strand_id
1 'polypeptide(L)'
;MTTTLKNGIPSDSSLSIPQELLDYILDFLHDDVPTLRTCSLVSHAFLPCSRYHIYSSAFIGHKYELDPFRDQYAGQLYQSKNLAALLKHSPHVAPLVTRFGIHAMSNRMTEFLKDTSLFPIIQSLRNLSHIEFICRQYRRAPFPVATLRVFLAALCSVLLKTFICNGISFEQGQFEDLLTAATNPALKHMSLVCDHGADRASEPYPPIRPPPDGLPALESLCIAGKAISSNIAWLFFH
;
A
#
# COMPACT_ATOMS: atom_id res chain seq x y z
N MET A 1 76.04 14.84 7.49
CA MET A 1 75.19 15.09 8.67
C MET A 1 73.80 15.46 8.14
N THR A 2 72.88 14.49 7.99
CA THR A 2 71.80 14.20 8.96
C THR A 2 71.05 15.48 9.35
N THR A 3 69.78 15.70 8.98
CA THR A 3 68.64 14.82 9.32
C THR A 3 67.43 15.00 8.39
N THR A 4 66.84 13.87 8.02
CA THR A 4 65.50 13.71 7.45
C THR A 4 64.43 13.91 8.53
N LEU A 5 63.50 14.85 8.34
CA LEU A 5 62.25 14.91 9.11
C LEU A 5 61.18 14.08 8.40
N LYS A 6 61.12 12.79 8.78
CA LYS A 6 60.05 11.86 8.41
C LYS A 6 58.92 12.04 9.43
N ASN A 7 58.11 13.08 9.27
CA ASN A 7 56.86 13.21 10.03
C ASN A 7 55.72 12.66 9.19
N GLY A 8 55.60 11.33 9.17
CA GLY A 8 54.34 10.67 8.85
C GLY A 8 53.39 10.89 10.02
N ILE A 9 52.65 11.99 9.99
CA ILE A 9 51.36 12.05 10.69
C ILE A 9 50.45 11.15 9.86
N PRO A 10 49.83 10.09 10.41
CA PRO A 10 48.77 9.39 9.72
C PRO A 10 47.69 10.44 9.48
N SER A 11 47.56 10.88 8.23
CA SER A 11 46.53 11.79 7.78
C SER A 11 45.21 11.32 8.34
N ASP A 12 44.60 12.20 9.13
CA ASP A 12 43.23 12.18 9.61
C ASP A 12 42.47 10.93 9.18
N SER A 13 42.39 9.97 10.10
CA SER A 13 41.25 9.07 10.15
C SER A 13 40.02 9.97 10.24
N SER A 14 39.47 10.33 9.07
CA SER A 14 38.24 11.08 8.94
C SER A 14 37.26 10.46 9.92
N LEU A 15 36.80 11.23 10.89
CA LEU A 15 35.78 10.81 11.84
C LEU A 15 34.51 10.50 11.02
N SER A 16 34.47 9.29 10.46
CA SER A 16 33.38 8.84 9.62
C SER A 16 32.30 8.40 10.57
N ILE A 17 31.18 9.13 10.57
CA ILE A 17 30.01 8.71 11.32
C ILE A 17 29.61 7.32 10.83
N PRO A 18 29.44 6.33 11.72
CA PRO A 18 28.95 5.01 11.35
C PRO A 18 27.65 5.09 10.55
N GLN A 19 27.54 4.30 9.49
CA GLN A 19 26.36 4.28 8.62
C GLN A 19 25.06 4.04 9.40
N GLU A 20 25.10 3.17 10.42
CA GLU A 20 23.95 2.87 11.28
C GLU A 20 23.40 4.12 11.99
N LEU A 21 24.27 5.04 12.43
CA LEU A 21 23.83 6.28 13.06
C LEU A 21 23.20 7.24 12.05
N LEU A 22 23.70 7.26 10.81
CA LEU A 22 23.09 8.06 9.74
C LEU A 22 21.71 7.51 9.38
N ASP A 23 21.59 6.20 9.23
CA ASP A 23 20.32 5.54 8.93
C ASP A 23 19.30 5.77 10.06
N TYR A 24 19.74 5.64 11.33
CA TYR A 24 18.90 5.91 12.50
C TYR A 24 18.41 7.37 12.54
N ILE A 25 19.25 8.34 12.19
CA ILE A 25 18.84 9.75 12.09
C ILE A 25 17.79 9.94 10.99
N LEU A 26 18.00 9.33 9.82
CA LEU A 26 17.07 9.42 8.69
C LEU A 26 15.74 8.70 8.96
N ASP A 27 15.74 7.65 9.79
CA ASP A 27 14.53 6.97 10.22
C ASP A 27 13.58 7.90 11.00
N PHE A 28 14.07 8.94 11.67
CA PHE A 28 13.18 9.96 12.30
C PHE A 28 12.48 10.87 11.29
N LEU A 29 12.96 10.90 10.04
CA LEU A 29 12.42 11.74 8.97
C LEU A 29 11.48 10.97 8.04
N HIS A 30 11.04 9.76 8.40
CA HIS A 30 10.25 8.87 7.54
C HIS A 30 8.98 9.51 6.95
N ASP A 31 8.35 10.45 7.67
CA ASP A 31 7.17 11.19 7.21
C ASP A 31 7.50 12.49 6.45
N ASP A 32 8.73 13.01 6.54
CA ASP A 32 9.17 14.23 5.87
C ASP A 32 9.94 13.92 4.57
N VAL A 33 9.19 13.43 3.59
CA VAL A 33 9.69 13.08 2.26
C VAL A 33 10.40 14.25 1.55
N PRO A 34 9.92 15.52 1.63
CA PRO A 34 10.68 16.67 1.10
C PRO A 34 12.09 16.78 1.70
N THR A 35 12.23 16.67 3.02
CA THR A 35 13.55 16.70 3.67
C THR A 35 14.39 15.50 3.28
N LEU A 36 13.83 14.29 3.24
CA LEU A 36 14.52 13.09 2.78
C LEU A 36 15.05 13.21 1.35
N ARG A 37 14.32 13.87 0.45
CA ARG A 37 14.79 14.14 -0.92
C ARG A 37 16.04 15.03 -0.89
N THR A 38 16.05 16.07 -0.06
CA THR A 38 17.25 16.89 0.14
C THR A 38 18.39 16.05 0.71
N CYS A 39 18.15 15.26 1.76
CA CYS A 39 19.14 14.36 2.36
C CYS A 39 19.76 13.40 1.33
N SER A 40 18.95 12.86 0.42
CA SER A 40 19.41 11.94 -0.62
C SER A 40 20.40 12.56 -1.61
N LEU A 41 20.46 13.90 -1.69
CA LEU A 41 21.36 14.67 -2.55
C LEU A 41 22.62 15.15 -1.81
N VAL A 42 22.61 15.15 -0.47
CA VAL A 42 23.74 15.64 0.36
C VAL A 42 24.92 14.67 0.32
N SER A 43 24.67 13.37 0.44
CA SER A 43 25.73 12.35 0.50
C SER A 43 25.24 10.99 -0.01
N HIS A 44 26.13 10.23 -0.64
CA HIS A 44 25.87 8.84 -1.03
C HIS A 44 25.52 7.95 0.17
N ALA A 45 26.04 8.25 1.36
CA ALA A 45 25.70 7.53 2.58
C ALA A 45 24.22 7.68 2.97
N PHE A 46 23.57 8.79 2.62
CA PHE A 46 22.18 9.04 3.00
C PHE A 46 21.19 8.41 2.01
N LEU A 47 21.69 8.06 0.82
CA LEU A 47 20.88 7.66 -0.32
C LEU A 47 20.06 6.37 -0.07
N PRO A 48 20.60 5.28 0.52
CA PRO A 48 19.85 4.05 0.70
C PRO A 48 18.64 4.23 1.62
N CYS A 49 18.85 4.75 2.83
CA CYS A 49 17.78 4.99 3.80
C CYS A 49 16.79 6.06 3.32
N SER A 50 17.27 7.16 2.73
CA SER A 50 16.37 8.19 2.19
C SER A 50 15.46 7.63 1.09
N ARG A 51 16.01 6.86 0.14
CA ARG A 51 15.21 6.25 -0.94
C ARG A 51 14.19 5.27 -0.40
N TYR A 52 14.55 4.47 0.60
CA TYR A 52 13.62 3.55 1.24
C TYR A 52 12.39 4.30 1.75
N HIS A 53 12.57 5.35 2.56
CA HIS A 53 11.45 6.13 3.09
C HIS A 53 10.67 6.89 2.01
N ILE A 54 11.37 7.52 1.06
CA ILE A 54 10.75 8.26 -0.07
C ILE A 54 9.80 7.36 -0.88
N TYR A 55 10.20 6.12 -1.17
CA TYR A 55 9.46 5.22 -2.04
C TYR A 55 8.68 4.13 -1.29
N SER A 56 8.75 4.08 0.03
CA SER A 56 8.05 3.10 0.87
C SER A 56 6.55 3.07 0.60
N SER A 57 5.96 4.24 0.34
CA SER A 57 4.54 4.40 0.06
C SER A 57 4.30 5.07 -1.29
N ALA A 58 3.28 4.60 -2.01
CA ALA A 58 2.82 5.18 -3.26
C ALA A 58 1.30 5.34 -3.26
N PHE A 59 0.83 6.59 -3.33
CA PHE A 59 -0.59 6.92 -3.37
C PHE A 59 -0.99 7.41 -4.74
N ILE A 60 -2.12 6.95 -5.26
CA ILE A 60 -2.71 7.49 -6.47
C ILE A 60 -3.74 8.55 -6.09
N GLY A 61 -3.57 9.75 -6.65
CA GLY A 61 -4.47 10.89 -6.46
C GLY A 61 -4.98 11.44 -7.78
N HIS A 62 -6.21 11.97 -7.76
CA HIS A 62 -6.76 12.64 -8.92
C HIS A 62 -6.22 14.07 -9.02
N LYS A 63 -5.96 14.58 -10.23
CA LYS A 63 -5.36 15.92 -10.45
C LYS A 63 -6.09 17.07 -9.73
N TYR A 64 -7.41 16.95 -9.56
CA TYR A 64 -8.25 17.96 -8.89
C TYR A 64 -8.38 17.75 -7.38
N GLU A 65 -7.89 16.63 -6.86
CA GLU A 65 -7.87 16.32 -5.44
C GLU A 65 -6.44 16.44 -4.88
N LEU A 66 -5.44 16.79 -5.70
CA LEU A 66 -4.05 16.88 -5.26
C LEU A 66 -3.86 17.91 -4.15
N ASP A 67 -4.56 19.05 -4.16
CA ASP A 67 -4.34 20.10 -3.16
C ASP A 67 -4.67 19.65 -1.72
N PRO A 68 -5.83 19.06 -1.41
CA PRO A 68 -6.08 18.53 -0.06
C PRO A 68 -5.20 17.32 0.32
N PHE A 69 -4.63 16.62 -0.66
CA PHE A 69 -3.81 15.42 -0.43
C PHE A 69 -2.30 15.68 -0.46
N ARG A 70 -1.88 16.86 -0.92
CA ARG A 70 -0.47 17.21 -1.10
C ARG A 70 0.27 17.29 0.21
N ASP A 71 -0.37 17.84 1.24
CA ASP A 71 0.25 17.95 2.56
C ASP A 71 0.29 16.60 3.26
N GLN A 72 -0.78 15.80 3.11
CA GLN A 72 -0.91 14.49 3.75
C GLN A 72 0.03 13.43 3.13
N TYR A 73 0.31 13.52 1.82
CA TYR A 73 1.10 12.54 1.07
C TYR A 73 2.24 13.20 0.31
N ALA A 74 2.84 14.22 0.93
CA ALA A 74 3.89 15.03 0.32
C ALA A 74 5.00 14.12 -0.25
N GLY A 75 5.26 14.25 -1.55
CA GLY A 75 6.30 13.47 -2.22
C GLY A 75 5.99 11.98 -2.50
N GLN A 76 4.84 11.46 -2.07
CA GLN A 76 4.39 10.08 -2.29
C GLN A 76 3.07 9.98 -3.08
N LEU A 77 2.54 11.11 -3.54
CA LEU A 77 1.33 11.18 -4.37
C LEU A 77 1.66 11.19 -5.87
N TYR A 78 1.04 10.28 -6.62
CA TYR A 78 1.27 10.04 -8.03
C TYR A 78 -0.04 10.06 -8.83
N GLN A 79 0.07 10.35 -10.12
CA GLN A 79 -0.92 9.90 -11.10
C GLN A 79 -0.55 8.49 -11.54
N SER A 80 -1.54 7.63 -11.87
CA SER A 80 -1.30 6.23 -12.28
C SER A 80 -0.23 6.12 -13.37
N LYS A 81 -0.36 6.91 -14.45
CA LYS A 81 0.61 6.98 -15.55
C LYS A 81 2.02 7.40 -15.13
N ASN A 82 2.15 8.28 -14.13
CA ASN A 82 3.45 8.76 -13.68
C ASN A 82 4.15 7.70 -12.83
N LEU A 83 3.39 6.98 -11.98
CA LEU A 83 3.92 5.85 -11.23
C LEU A 83 4.34 4.73 -12.19
N ALA A 84 3.51 4.38 -13.17
CA ALA A 84 3.87 3.39 -14.19
C ALA A 84 5.16 3.77 -14.94
N ALA A 85 5.30 5.05 -15.34
CA ALA A 85 6.50 5.55 -15.98
C ALA A 85 7.73 5.46 -15.05
N LEU A 86 7.58 5.83 -13.77
CA LEU A 86 8.64 5.72 -12.76
C LEU A 86 9.12 4.28 -12.61
N LEU A 87 8.20 3.33 -12.42
CA LEU A 87 8.53 1.91 -12.25
C LEU A 87 9.19 1.33 -13.52
N LYS A 88 8.80 1.80 -14.70
CA LYS A 88 9.42 1.42 -15.98
C LYS A 88 10.85 1.97 -16.12
N HIS A 89 11.09 3.23 -15.77
CA HIS A 89 12.40 3.88 -15.91
C HIS A 89 13.36 3.56 -14.76
N SER A 90 12.83 3.23 -13.58
CA SER A 90 13.57 2.98 -12.36
C SER A 90 13.06 1.70 -11.69
N PRO A 91 13.37 0.51 -12.24
CA PRO A 91 12.83 -0.76 -11.76
C PRO A 91 13.25 -1.11 -10.33
N HIS A 92 14.33 -0.50 -9.83
CA HIS A 92 14.79 -0.62 -8.43
C HIS A 92 13.87 0.08 -7.42
N VAL A 93 12.90 0.89 -7.88
CA VAL A 93 11.88 1.51 -7.01
C VAL A 93 10.80 0.52 -6.64
N ALA A 94 10.41 -0.39 -7.54
CA ALA A 94 9.30 -1.31 -7.30
C ALA A 94 9.45 -2.17 -6.03
N PRO A 95 10.65 -2.70 -5.67
CA PRO A 95 10.85 -3.41 -4.41
C PRO A 95 10.85 -2.52 -3.16
N LEU A 96 10.97 -1.19 -3.30
CA LEU A 96 10.92 -0.27 -2.16
C LEU A 96 9.48 0.02 -1.74
N VAL A 97 8.52 -0.08 -2.65
CA VAL A 97 7.10 0.19 -2.35
C VAL A 97 6.51 -0.97 -1.54
N THR A 98 6.26 -0.71 -0.26
CA THR A 98 5.63 -1.66 0.67
C THR A 98 4.17 -1.32 0.93
N ARG A 99 3.77 -0.07 0.67
CA ARG A 99 2.40 0.44 0.80
C ARG A 99 1.92 1.09 -0.48
N PHE A 100 0.75 0.67 -0.95
CA PHE A 100 0.07 1.25 -2.10
C PHE A 100 -1.34 1.66 -1.70
N GLY A 101 -1.81 2.82 -2.16
CA GLY A 101 -3.18 3.19 -1.87
C GLY A 101 -3.82 4.19 -2.84
N ILE A 102 -5.14 4.23 -2.82
CA ILE A 102 -5.95 5.19 -3.55
C ILE A 102 -6.92 5.84 -2.58
N HIS A 103 -6.85 7.17 -2.51
CA HIS A 103 -7.75 7.99 -1.70
C HIS A 103 -8.46 8.93 -2.64
N ALA A 104 -9.78 8.82 -2.70
CA ALA A 104 -10.55 9.56 -3.68
C ALA A 104 -11.97 9.83 -3.20
N MET A 105 -12.62 10.81 -3.80
CA MET A 105 -14.08 10.96 -3.69
C MET A 105 -14.79 9.84 -4.47
N SER A 106 -16.05 9.55 -4.16
CA SER A 106 -16.80 8.42 -4.72
C SER A 106 -16.78 8.32 -6.25
N ASN A 107 -17.07 9.41 -6.94
CA ASN A 107 -17.05 9.45 -8.41
C ASN A 107 -15.65 9.18 -8.98
N ARG A 108 -14.60 9.70 -8.33
CA ARG A 108 -13.21 9.50 -8.73
C ARG A 108 -12.70 8.11 -8.40
N MET A 109 -13.10 7.54 -7.27
CA MET A 109 -12.77 6.17 -6.90
C MET A 109 -13.27 5.20 -7.97
N THR A 110 -14.51 5.33 -8.44
CA THR A 110 -15.00 4.48 -9.54
C THR A 110 -14.22 4.70 -10.84
N GLU A 111 -13.78 5.91 -11.15
CA GLU A 111 -12.91 6.16 -12.32
C GLU A 111 -11.56 5.44 -12.18
N PHE A 112 -10.93 5.49 -11.00
CA PHE A 112 -9.70 4.73 -10.74
C PHE A 112 -9.93 3.23 -10.88
N LEU A 113 -10.98 2.68 -10.25
CA LEU A 113 -11.24 1.24 -10.34
C LEU A 113 -11.57 0.76 -11.76
N LYS A 114 -11.98 1.66 -12.68
CA LYS A 114 -12.13 1.35 -14.11
C LYS A 114 -10.80 1.38 -14.89
N ASP A 115 -9.78 2.03 -14.36
CA ASP A 115 -8.47 2.14 -15.00
C ASP A 115 -7.71 0.81 -14.88
N THR A 116 -7.69 0.06 -15.98
CA THR A 116 -7.00 -1.23 -16.06
C THR A 116 -5.49 -1.12 -15.91
N SER A 117 -4.90 0.07 -16.07
CA SER A 117 -3.46 0.28 -15.90
C SER A 117 -3.01 0.19 -14.44
N LEU A 118 -3.93 0.28 -13.48
CA LEU A 118 -3.60 0.15 -12.05
C LEU A 118 -3.18 -1.27 -11.66
N PHE A 119 -3.77 -2.29 -12.27
CA PHE A 119 -3.54 -3.68 -11.85
C PHE A 119 -2.12 -4.18 -12.20
N PRO A 120 -1.58 -3.89 -13.41
CA PRO A 120 -0.17 -4.15 -13.71
C PRO A 120 0.80 -3.41 -12.78
N ILE A 121 0.43 -2.20 -12.30
CA ILE A 121 1.23 -1.49 -11.30
C ILE A 121 1.30 -2.32 -10.03
N ILE A 122 0.16 -2.71 -9.45
CA ILE A 122 0.10 -3.52 -8.22
C ILE A 122 0.93 -4.81 -8.36
N GLN A 123 0.77 -5.52 -9.48
CA GLN A 123 1.53 -6.76 -9.76
C GLN A 123 3.05 -6.55 -9.87
N SER A 124 3.50 -5.34 -10.20
CA SER A 124 4.93 -5.04 -10.28
C SER A 124 5.58 -4.78 -8.92
N LEU A 125 4.79 -4.47 -7.88
CA LEU A 125 5.28 -4.10 -6.55
C LEU A 125 5.54 -5.35 -5.69
N ARG A 126 6.74 -5.92 -5.82
CA ARG A 126 7.07 -7.25 -5.27
C ARG A 126 7.08 -7.36 -3.75
N ASN A 127 7.35 -6.24 -3.06
CA ASN A 127 7.39 -6.18 -1.59
C ASN A 127 6.15 -5.51 -1.00
N LEU A 128 5.11 -5.32 -1.84
CA LEU A 128 3.86 -4.75 -1.40
C LEU A 128 3.25 -5.64 -0.32
N SER A 129 2.90 -5.03 0.80
CA SER A 129 2.30 -5.72 1.93
C SER A 129 1.11 -4.97 2.51
N HIS A 130 0.93 -3.71 2.14
CA HIS A 130 -0.19 -2.88 2.55
C HIS A 130 -0.90 -2.33 1.32
N ILE A 131 -2.18 -2.64 1.17
CA ILE A 131 -3.05 -2.03 0.17
C ILE A 131 -4.20 -1.31 0.85
N GLU A 132 -4.49 -0.08 0.40
CA GLU A 132 -5.67 0.66 0.87
C GLU A 132 -6.43 1.37 -0.25
N PHE A 133 -7.74 1.19 -0.28
CA PHE A 133 -8.67 1.94 -1.11
C PHE A 133 -9.70 2.61 -0.21
N ILE A 134 -9.68 3.94 -0.16
CA ILE A 134 -10.50 4.72 0.77
C ILE A 134 -11.31 5.76 0.00
N CYS A 135 -12.63 5.57 -0.01
CA CYS A 135 -13.59 6.54 -0.53
C CYS A 135 -14.01 7.52 0.58
N ARG A 136 -13.69 8.82 0.45
CA ARG A 136 -13.83 9.84 1.52
C ARG A 136 -15.18 10.58 1.58
N GLN A 137 -16.29 10.00 1.12
CA GLN A 137 -17.64 10.61 1.18
C GLN A 137 -18.74 9.63 1.59
N TYR A 138 -19.89 10.17 2.03
CA TYR A 138 -21.10 9.41 2.38
C TYR A 138 -21.66 8.56 1.23
N ARG A 139 -21.45 8.97 -0.03
CA ARG A 139 -21.87 8.18 -1.20
C ARG A 139 -20.78 7.19 -1.57
N ARG A 140 -21.18 5.97 -1.93
CA ARG A 140 -20.26 4.86 -2.19
C ARG A 140 -19.83 4.82 -3.64
N ALA A 141 -18.61 4.35 -3.86
CA ALA A 141 -18.12 4.03 -5.19
C ALA A 141 -18.51 2.60 -5.55
N PRO A 142 -19.38 2.34 -6.54
CA PRO A 142 -19.59 0.99 -7.03
C PRO A 142 -18.30 0.45 -7.65
N PHE A 143 -17.94 -0.78 -7.27
CA PHE A 143 -16.83 -1.48 -7.90
C PHE A 143 -17.24 -1.88 -9.33
N PRO A 144 -16.45 -1.57 -10.38
CA PRO A 144 -16.78 -1.93 -11.75
C PRO A 144 -16.61 -3.44 -12.01
N VAL A 145 -17.68 -4.11 -12.42
CA VAL A 145 -17.66 -5.55 -12.76
C VAL A 145 -16.62 -5.89 -13.83
N ALA A 146 -16.43 -4.99 -14.81
CA ALA A 146 -15.50 -5.18 -15.92
C ALA A 146 -14.04 -5.33 -15.49
N THR A 147 -13.64 -4.76 -14.35
CA THR A 147 -12.26 -4.78 -13.86
C THR A 147 -12.06 -5.69 -12.65
N LEU A 148 -13.15 -6.21 -12.06
CA LEU A 148 -13.11 -7.06 -10.86
C LEU A 148 -12.17 -8.25 -11.02
N ARG A 149 -12.29 -9.03 -12.09
CA ARG A 149 -11.42 -10.21 -12.28
C ARG A 149 -9.93 -9.86 -12.30
N VAL A 150 -9.56 -8.76 -12.94
CA VAL A 150 -8.16 -8.32 -13.04
C VAL A 150 -7.68 -7.80 -11.69
N PHE A 151 -8.55 -7.12 -10.95
CA PHE A 151 -8.27 -6.66 -9.59
C PHE A 151 -8.02 -7.81 -8.62
N LEU A 152 -8.90 -8.81 -8.62
CA LEU A 152 -8.75 -10.00 -7.79
C LEU A 152 -7.45 -10.75 -8.11
N ALA A 153 -7.12 -10.93 -9.39
CA ALA A 153 -5.87 -11.52 -9.82
C ALA A 153 -4.64 -10.71 -9.34
N ALA A 154 -4.73 -9.38 -9.30
CA ALA A 154 -3.67 -8.55 -8.74
C ALA A 154 -3.53 -8.70 -7.23
N LEU A 155 -4.64 -8.78 -6.47
CA LEU A 155 -4.60 -9.03 -5.04
C LEU A 155 -3.97 -10.38 -4.71
N CYS A 156 -4.36 -11.45 -5.42
CA CYS A 156 -3.79 -12.79 -5.23
C CYS A 156 -2.28 -12.87 -5.54
N SER A 157 -1.74 -11.91 -6.29
CA SER A 157 -0.31 -11.89 -6.64
C SER A 157 0.59 -11.33 -5.54
N VAL A 158 0.01 -10.84 -4.43
CA VAL A 158 0.71 -10.09 -3.40
C VAL A 158 0.50 -10.73 -2.01
N LEU A 159 1.55 -10.81 -1.20
CA LEU A 159 1.48 -11.28 0.19
C LEU A 159 1.11 -10.12 1.12
N LEU A 160 -0.18 -9.82 1.20
CA LEU A 160 -0.69 -8.68 1.98
C LEU A 160 -0.70 -8.98 3.48
N LYS A 161 -0.11 -8.07 4.25
CA LYS A 161 -0.25 -7.96 5.72
C LYS A 161 -1.43 -7.09 6.11
N THR A 162 -1.70 -6.06 5.31
CA THR A 162 -2.78 -5.10 5.55
C THR A 162 -3.61 -4.90 4.29
N PHE A 163 -4.93 -5.06 4.44
CA PHE A 163 -5.89 -4.76 3.38
C PHE A 163 -7.01 -3.85 3.90
N ILE A 164 -7.16 -2.68 3.29
CA ILE A 164 -8.20 -1.69 3.64
C ILE A 164 -9.02 -1.40 2.39
N CYS A 165 -10.33 -1.60 2.45
CA CYS A 165 -11.26 -1.30 1.36
C CYS A 165 -12.50 -0.66 1.96
N ASN A 166 -12.53 0.67 2.00
CA ASN A 166 -13.52 1.46 2.73
C ASN A 166 -14.32 2.36 1.79
N GLY A 167 -15.64 2.35 1.95
CA GLY A 167 -16.58 3.16 1.18
C GLY A 167 -16.78 2.69 -0.27
N ILE A 168 -16.40 1.44 -0.57
CA ILE A 168 -16.57 0.80 -1.87
C ILE A 168 -17.69 -0.24 -1.75
N SER A 169 -18.62 -0.25 -2.73
CA SER A 169 -19.72 -1.21 -2.74
C SER A 169 -19.52 -2.31 -3.77
N PHE A 170 -19.74 -3.55 -3.36
CA PHE A 170 -19.65 -4.76 -4.15
C PHE A 170 -21.02 -5.42 -4.25
N GLU A 171 -21.32 -6.06 -5.39
CA GLU A 171 -22.51 -6.91 -5.51
C GLU A 171 -22.32 -8.24 -4.76
N GLN A 172 -23.42 -8.97 -4.55
CA GLN A 172 -23.39 -10.30 -3.95
C GLN A 172 -22.52 -11.25 -4.80
N GLY A 173 -21.64 -12.03 -4.17
CA GLY A 173 -20.62 -12.86 -4.83
C GLY A 173 -19.29 -12.13 -5.06
N GLN A 174 -19.31 -10.87 -5.53
CA GLN A 174 -18.08 -10.09 -5.73
C GLN A 174 -17.33 -9.83 -4.43
N PHE A 175 -18.07 -9.67 -3.34
CA PHE A 175 -17.51 -9.50 -2.00
C PHE A 175 -16.81 -10.78 -1.49
N GLU A 176 -17.38 -11.96 -1.76
CA GLU A 176 -16.77 -13.23 -1.38
C GLU A 176 -15.50 -13.50 -2.21
N ASP A 177 -15.56 -13.19 -3.51
CA ASP A 177 -14.39 -13.24 -4.39
C ASP A 177 -13.28 -12.29 -3.89
N LEU A 178 -13.64 -11.07 -3.47
CA LEU A 178 -12.71 -10.11 -2.89
C LEU A 178 -12.03 -10.63 -1.63
N LEU A 179 -12.84 -11.16 -0.71
CA LEU A 179 -12.33 -11.72 0.54
C LEU A 179 -11.39 -12.89 0.28
N THR A 180 -11.78 -13.79 -0.62
CA THR A 180 -10.95 -14.93 -1.04
C THR A 180 -9.62 -14.45 -1.63
N ALA A 181 -9.65 -13.43 -2.48
CA ALA A 181 -8.45 -12.89 -3.12
C ALA A 181 -7.52 -12.12 -2.17
N ALA A 182 -8.08 -11.44 -1.17
CA ALA A 182 -7.29 -10.71 -0.17
C ALA A 182 -6.72 -11.62 0.93
N THR A 183 -7.39 -12.74 1.19
CA THR A 183 -7.01 -13.69 2.24
C THR A 183 -5.74 -14.43 1.86
N ASN A 184 -4.73 -14.30 2.70
CA ASN A 184 -3.45 -14.99 2.56
C ASN A 184 -2.84 -15.22 3.95
N PRO A 185 -1.87 -16.14 4.11
CA PRO A 185 -1.30 -16.49 5.42
C PRO A 185 -0.58 -15.34 6.15
N ALA A 186 -0.15 -14.29 5.42
CA ALA A 186 0.55 -13.16 6.01
C ALA A 186 -0.41 -12.05 6.48
N LEU A 187 -1.71 -12.17 6.21
CA LEU A 187 -2.69 -11.13 6.50
C LEU A 187 -2.94 -10.99 8.01
N LYS A 188 -2.70 -9.78 8.52
CA LYS A 188 -2.83 -9.41 9.93
C LYS A 188 -3.91 -8.37 10.18
N HIS A 189 -4.07 -7.42 9.25
CA HIS A 189 -4.97 -6.29 9.41
C HIS A 189 -5.95 -6.23 8.23
N MET A 190 -7.24 -6.28 8.52
CA MET A 190 -8.29 -6.15 7.51
C MET A 190 -9.30 -5.08 7.94
N SER A 191 -9.63 -4.16 7.02
CA SER A 191 -10.70 -3.17 7.21
C SER A 191 -11.60 -3.13 5.99
N LEU A 192 -12.89 -3.44 6.21
CA LEU A 192 -13.95 -3.49 5.21
C LEU A 192 -15.15 -2.71 5.74
N VAL A 193 -15.10 -1.39 5.57
CA VAL A 193 -16.21 -0.51 5.91
C VAL A 193 -17.07 -0.32 4.67
N CYS A 194 -18.10 -1.15 4.55
CA CYS A 194 -19.03 -1.20 3.42
C CYS A 194 -20.44 -0.92 3.93
N ASP A 195 -21.03 0.25 3.67
CA ASP A 195 -22.32 0.59 4.28
C ASP A 195 -23.54 -0.25 3.77
N HIS A 196 -23.40 -1.31 2.94
CA HIS A 196 -24.42 -2.38 2.73
C HIS A 196 -23.81 -3.65 2.11
N GLY A 197 -24.33 -4.80 2.53
CA GLY A 197 -24.46 -6.01 1.74
C GLY A 197 -25.94 -6.48 1.74
N ALA A 198 -26.31 -7.18 0.67
CA ALA A 198 -27.54 -7.95 0.43
C ALA A 198 -28.89 -7.37 0.91
N ASP A 199 -29.47 -6.42 0.16
CA ASP A 199 -30.94 -6.36 0.06
C ASP A 199 -31.39 -7.47 -0.91
N ARG A 200 -31.35 -8.73 -0.42
CA ARG A 200 -32.05 -9.96 -0.88
C ARG A 200 -31.26 -11.21 -0.42
N ALA A 201 -31.46 -11.64 0.82
CA ALA A 201 -31.20 -13.03 1.20
C ALA A 201 -32.52 -13.61 1.73
N SER A 202 -33.29 -14.21 0.84
CA SER A 202 -34.54 -14.93 1.15
C SER A 202 -34.36 -16.44 1.08
N GLU A 203 -33.13 -16.95 1.22
CA GLU A 203 -32.86 -18.38 1.20
C GLU A 203 -31.99 -18.81 2.38
N PRO A 204 -32.25 -20.00 2.97
CA PRO A 204 -31.43 -20.55 4.04
C PRO A 204 -30.04 -20.90 3.49
N TYR A 205 -29.01 -20.42 4.17
CA TYR A 205 -27.62 -20.66 3.81
C TYR A 205 -27.26 -22.16 3.88
N PRO A 206 -26.53 -22.71 2.89
CA PRO A 206 -26.05 -24.09 2.94
C PRO A 206 -24.99 -24.29 4.04
N PRO A 207 -24.85 -25.51 4.59
CA PRO A 207 -23.86 -25.82 5.62
C PRO A 207 -22.41 -25.80 5.11
N ILE A 208 -21.52 -25.34 5.98
CA ILE A 208 -20.20 -24.76 5.70
C ILE A 208 -19.06 -25.82 5.70
N ARG A 209 -18.04 -25.63 4.84
CA ARG A 209 -16.74 -26.33 4.87
C ARG A 209 -15.61 -25.31 5.15
N PRO A 210 -14.63 -25.63 6.02
CA PRO A 210 -13.49 -24.75 6.34
C PRO A 210 -12.44 -24.67 5.20
N PRO A 211 -11.55 -23.66 5.19
CA PRO A 211 -10.45 -23.58 4.25
C PRO A 211 -9.42 -24.66 4.62
N PRO A 212 -8.77 -25.30 3.64
CA PRO A 212 -7.87 -26.42 3.91
C PRO A 212 -6.65 -26.06 4.77
N ASP A 213 -6.26 -24.78 4.87
CA ASP A 213 -4.97 -24.33 5.44
C ASP A 213 -5.06 -23.48 6.72
N GLY A 214 -6.24 -23.38 7.35
CA GLY A 214 -6.44 -22.59 8.57
C GLY A 214 -6.62 -21.09 8.32
N LEU A 215 -7.39 -20.44 9.19
CA LEU A 215 -7.71 -19.01 9.10
C LEU A 215 -6.44 -18.13 9.21
N PRO A 216 -6.37 -16.98 8.53
CA PRO A 216 -5.30 -16.01 8.79
C PRO A 216 -5.32 -15.61 10.27
N ALA A 217 -4.15 -15.53 10.91
CA ALA A 217 -3.99 -15.06 12.27
C ALA A 217 -4.16 -13.53 12.33
N LEU A 218 -5.39 -13.06 12.09
CA LEU A 218 -5.71 -11.63 12.08
C LEU A 218 -5.46 -11.02 13.46
N GLU A 219 -4.66 -9.97 13.49
CA GLU A 219 -4.37 -9.15 14.67
C GLU A 219 -5.40 -8.01 14.82
N SER A 220 -5.97 -7.52 13.71
CA SER A 220 -7.05 -6.54 13.74
C SER A 220 -8.06 -6.74 12.62
N LEU A 221 -9.33 -6.64 12.96
CA LEU A 221 -10.44 -6.70 12.02
C LEU A 221 -11.41 -5.54 12.26
N CYS A 222 -11.72 -4.79 11.22
CA CYS A 222 -12.75 -3.77 11.23
C CYS A 222 -13.75 -4.05 10.10
N ILE A 223 -14.99 -4.37 10.45
CA ILE A 223 -16.08 -4.54 9.49
C ILE A 223 -17.23 -3.67 9.97
N ALA A 224 -17.73 -2.81 9.09
CA ALA A 224 -18.89 -1.98 9.38
C ALA A 224 -19.81 -1.91 8.16
N GLY A 225 -21.11 -1.91 8.40
CA GLY A 225 -22.12 -1.99 7.34
C GLY A 225 -23.42 -2.69 7.74
N LYS A 226 -24.43 -2.70 6.87
CA LYS A 226 -25.67 -3.45 7.14
C LYS A 226 -25.57 -4.97 6.99
N ALA A 227 -24.52 -5.50 6.37
CA ALA A 227 -24.27 -6.95 6.22
C ALA A 227 -23.19 -7.50 7.16
N ILE A 228 -22.94 -6.82 8.29
CA ILE A 228 -21.93 -7.24 9.28
C ILE A 228 -22.09 -8.71 9.67
N SER A 229 -23.32 -9.20 9.87
CA SER A 229 -23.57 -10.60 10.24
C SER A 229 -23.10 -11.60 9.18
N SER A 230 -23.41 -11.35 7.91
CA SER A 230 -22.96 -12.19 6.78
C SER A 230 -21.44 -12.13 6.59
N ASN A 231 -20.84 -10.95 6.76
CA ASN A 231 -19.41 -10.75 6.61
C ASN A 231 -18.60 -11.44 7.72
N ILE A 232 -19.08 -11.38 8.97
CA ILE A 232 -18.49 -12.08 10.12
C ILE A 232 -18.67 -13.61 9.98
N ALA A 233 -19.85 -14.06 9.53
CA ALA A 233 -20.10 -15.48 9.31
C ALA A 233 -19.09 -16.09 8.31
N TRP A 234 -18.71 -15.35 7.27
CA TRP A 234 -17.70 -15.80 6.33
C TRP A 234 -16.29 -15.80 6.92
N LEU A 235 -15.83 -14.70 7.53
CA LEU A 235 -14.44 -14.59 7.97
C LEU A 235 -14.01 -15.54 9.07
N PHE A 236 -14.93 -16.01 9.92
CA PHE A 236 -14.58 -16.82 11.09
C PHE A 236 -15.06 -18.27 11.00
N PHE A 237 -15.92 -18.58 10.03
CA PHE A 237 -16.56 -19.88 9.94
C PHE A 237 -16.47 -20.50 8.54
N HIS A 238 -16.02 -19.77 7.51
CA HIS A 238 -15.65 -20.31 6.19
C HIS A 238 -14.18 -20.59 6.02
#